data_AF-A0A2N7Q7Q0-F1
#
_entry.id   AF-A0A2N7Q7Q0-F1
#
_cell.length_a   1.000
_cell.length_b   1.000
_cell.length_c   1.000
_cell.angle_alpha   90.00
_cell.angle_beta   90.00
_cell.angle_gamma   90.00
#
_symmetry.space_group_name_H-M   'P 1'
#
loop_
_entity.id
_entity.type
_entity.pdbx_description
1 polymer ?
#
loop_
_entity_poly.entity_id
_entity_poly.type
_entity_poly.pdbx_seq_one_letter_code
_entity_poly.pdbx_strand_id
1 'polypeptide(L)'
;MLKGFKEENPLVKKWLVLLVILAAFLLLPFSASKVEAQVTLVKKSRSSYQIILPSNPSLEENRAAEFLNKHLEKIASCTLPIVATDKPQGKNLVIIKKSAELKEADDFRLYTRGHRLYILGGPGKGCVYGVAELLERYFGVRYYSPDFVVIPRATTLKLPALNLYSHSLNTYRNVHGQFSQDPDYRDFHRLNVIDDMFARGYYVHTFQKLVPWQEYFKDHPEYFAWLNGKRVIDQLCPSNPEVQKLIIQKLEQEMKAQPDKKVWSVSQNDNFSYCQCEKCQKIMEEEGSPA
;
A
#
# COMPACT_ATOMS: atom_id res chain seq x y z
N MET A 1 68.62 19.65 -55.25
CA MET A 1 67.22 19.64 -54.80
C MET A 1 67.17 19.10 -53.38
N LEU A 2 66.65 19.91 -52.47
CA LEU A 2 66.00 19.63 -51.18
C LEU A 2 66.69 18.75 -50.11
N LYS A 3 66.79 19.39 -48.95
CA LYS A 3 67.22 18.96 -47.60
C LYS A 3 66.38 17.80 -47.03
N GLY A 4 66.93 17.12 -46.03
CA GLY A 4 66.15 16.31 -45.08
C GLY A 4 66.94 15.98 -43.81
N PHE A 5 66.83 16.85 -42.79
CA PHE A 5 67.33 16.63 -41.43
C PHE A 5 66.62 15.42 -40.78
N LYS A 6 67.38 14.53 -40.13
CA LYS A 6 66.87 13.58 -39.12
C LYS A 6 67.79 13.61 -37.90
N GLU A 7 67.62 14.64 -37.08
CA GLU A 7 68.04 14.58 -35.68
C GLU A 7 66.80 14.23 -34.84
N GLU A 8 66.81 13.05 -34.22
CA GLU A 8 65.76 12.64 -33.29
C GLU A 8 65.92 13.42 -31.99
N ASN A 9 64.96 14.31 -31.72
CA ASN A 9 64.96 15.17 -30.54
C ASN A 9 64.78 14.33 -29.26
N PRO A 10 65.74 14.36 -28.31
CA PRO A 10 65.69 13.54 -27.09
C PRO A 10 64.52 13.88 -26.15
N LEU A 11 63.88 15.05 -26.32
CA LEU A 11 62.63 15.38 -25.62
C LEU A 11 61.47 14.48 -26.11
N VAL A 12 61.40 14.18 -27.41
CA VAL A 12 60.32 13.37 -28.00
C VAL A 12 60.35 11.94 -27.44
N LYS A 13 61.54 11.36 -27.23
CA LYS A 13 61.70 10.05 -26.56
C LYS A 13 61.20 10.06 -25.10
N LYS A 14 61.45 11.14 -24.35
CA LYS A 14 60.94 11.26 -22.97
C LYS A 14 59.42 11.37 -22.93
N TRP A 15 58.80 12.11 -23.85
CA TRP A 15 57.35 12.21 -23.97
C TRP A 15 56.69 10.89 -24.42
N LEU A 16 57.33 10.14 -25.33
CA LEU A 16 56.86 8.81 -25.74
C LEU A 16 56.93 7.78 -24.61
N VAL A 17 57.99 7.76 -23.81
CA VAL A 17 58.08 6.89 -22.62
C VAL A 17 57.04 7.27 -21.57
N LEU A 18 56.80 8.58 -21.34
CA LEU A 18 55.77 9.04 -20.42
C LEU A 18 54.35 8.66 -20.90
N LEU A 19 54.09 8.75 -22.21
CA LEU A 19 52.82 8.35 -22.83
C LEU A 19 52.59 6.83 -22.78
N VAL A 20 53.64 6.02 -22.94
CA VAL A 20 53.53 4.56 -22.81
C VAL A 20 53.30 4.14 -21.35
N ILE A 21 53.91 4.84 -20.37
CA ILE A 21 53.66 4.60 -18.95
C ILE A 21 52.24 5.04 -18.54
N LEU A 22 51.75 6.18 -19.05
CA LEU A 22 50.36 6.60 -18.82
C LEU A 22 49.35 5.66 -19.49
N ALA A 23 49.64 5.17 -20.70
CA ALA A 23 48.81 4.18 -21.39
C ALA A 23 48.81 2.82 -20.68
N ALA A 24 49.93 2.41 -20.07
CA ALA A 24 50.02 1.20 -19.25
C ALA A 24 49.23 1.32 -17.93
N PHE A 25 49.11 2.52 -17.35
CA PHE A 25 48.25 2.77 -16.19
C PHE A 25 46.75 2.85 -16.55
N LEU A 26 46.41 3.24 -17.77
CA LEU A 26 45.04 3.24 -18.30
C LEU A 26 44.54 1.84 -18.72
N LEU A 27 45.42 0.85 -18.82
CA LEU A 27 45.11 -0.53 -19.18
C LEU A 27 45.13 -1.51 -17.99
N LEU A 28 45.34 -1.03 -16.76
CA LEU A 28 45.04 -1.84 -15.59
C LEU A 28 43.51 -1.99 -15.53
N PRO A 29 42.95 -3.21 -15.68
CA PRO A 29 41.55 -3.41 -15.41
C PRO A 29 41.37 -3.09 -13.93
N PHE A 30 40.73 -1.96 -13.64
CA PHE A 30 40.13 -1.72 -12.35
C PHE A 30 39.05 -2.79 -12.19
N SER A 31 39.46 -3.98 -11.76
CA SER A 31 38.56 -4.96 -11.17
C SER A 31 38.12 -4.35 -9.85
N ALA A 32 37.28 -3.32 -9.94
CA ALA A 32 36.30 -3.05 -8.93
C ALA A 32 35.48 -4.33 -8.85
N SER A 33 35.92 -5.24 -7.98
CA SER A 33 35.07 -6.26 -7.42
C SER A 33 33.98 -5.46 -6.69
N LYS A 34 32.97 -5.00 -7.42
CA LYS A 34 31.66 -4.74 -6.84
C LYS A 34 31.20 -6.10 -6.36
N VAL A 35 31.65 -6.48 -5.17
CA VAL A 35 30.91 -7.41 -4.33
C VAL A 35 29.62 -6.67 -4.05
N GLU A 36 28.68 -6.73 -4.99
CA GLU A 36 27.31 -6.36 -4.71
C GLU A 36 26.91 -7.17 -3.50
N ALA A 37 26.39 -6.50 -2.47
CA ALA A 37 25.90 -7.11 -1.25
C ALA A 37 24.74 -8.07 -1.61
N GLN A 38 25.09 -9.31 -1.97
CA GLN A 38 24.12 -10.34 -2.28
C GLN A 38 23.69 -11.00 -0.97
N VAL A 39 22.47 -10.70 -0.54
CA VAL A 39 21.86 -11.35 0.64
C VAL A 39 21.34 -12.71 0.20
N THR A 40 22.01 -13.78 0.65
CA THR A 40 21.44 -15.14 0.52
C THR A 40 20.58 -15.41 1.75
N LEU A 41 19.30 -15.07 1.65
CA LEU A 41 18.36 -15.15 2.77
C LEU A 41 18.07 -16.60 3.17
N VAL A 42 17.95 -17.51 2.20
CA VAL A 42 17.78 -18.95 2.41
C VAL A 42 18.72 -19.70 1.50
N LYS A 43 19.38 -20.76 1.98
CA LYS A 43 20.27 -21.63 1.20
C LYS A 43 19.97 -23.09 1.53
N LYS A 44 19.60 -23.88 0.52
CA LYS A 44 19.20 -25.29 0.68
C LYS A 44 18.13 -25.49 1.77
N SER A 45 17.07 -24.67 1.74
CA SER A 45 15.94 -24.68 2.68
C SER A 45 16.34 -24.47 4.14
N ARG A 46 17.48 -23.84 4.38
CA ARG A 46 17.96 -23.45 5.70
C ARG A 46 18.41 -22.01 5.68
N SER A 47 18.33 -21.36 6.84
CA SER A 47 18.83 -20.00 7.00
C SER A 47 19.48 -19.80 8.36
N SER A 48 20.54 -19.00 8.36
CA SER A 48 21.13 -18.42 9.56
C SER A 48 20.58 -17.02 9.87
N TYR A 49 19.62 -16.54 9.07
CA TYR A 49 19.02 -15.22 9.27
C TYR A 49 18.00 -15.25 10.40
N GLN A 50 17.81 -14.10 11.01
CA GLN A 50 16.74 -13.82 11.97
C GLN A 50 16.02 -12.55 11.54
N ILE A 51 14.72 -12.50 11.78
CA ILE A 51 13.93 -11.27 11.64
C ILE A 51 14.04 -10.51 12.96
N ILE A 52 14.54 -9.28 12.88
CA ILE A 52 14.67 -8.38 14.02
C ILE A 52 13.58 -7.33 13.95
N LEU A 53 12.84 -7.22 15.04
CA LEU A 53 11.90 -6.14 15.31
C LEU A 53 12.41 -5.25 16.45
N PRO A 54 11.89 -4.02 16.61
CA PRO A 54 12.12 -3.23 17.83
C PRO A 54 11.72 -3.99 19.09
N SER A 55 12.24 -3.59 20.26
CA SER A 55 11.93 -4.26 21.53
C SER A 55 10.43 -4.23 21.89
N ASN A 56 9.72 -3.19 21.45
CA ASN A 56 8.27 -3.06 21.56
C ASN A 56 7.68 -2.87 20.14
N PRO A 57 7.47 -3.96 19.39
CA PRO A 57 7.01 -3.87 18.01
C PRO A 57 5.54 -3.46 17.92
N SER A 58 5.23 -2.59 16.95
CA SER A 58 3.87 -2.26 16.54
C SER A 58 3.15 -3.43 15.88
N LEU A 59 1.83 -3.32 15.72
CA LEU A 59 1.02 -4.31 15.02
C LEU A 59 1.51 -4.52 13.58
N GLU A 60 1.88 -3.44 12.88
CA GLU A 60 2.34 -3.52 11.49
C GLU A 60 3.73 -4.16 11.36
N GLU A 61 4.62 -3.97 12.34
CA GLU A 61 5.93 -4.63 12.36
C GLU A 61 5.81 -6.13 12.62
N ASN A 62 4.99 -6.53 13.59
CA ASN A 62 4.69 -7.95 13.83
C ASN A 62 4.05 -8.59 12.60
N ARG A 63 3.01 -7.94 12.04
CA ARG A 63 2.33 -8.40 10.83
C ARG A 63 3.29 -8.58 9.67
N ALA A 64 4.22 -7.65 9.46
CA ALA A 64 5.22 -7.75 8.41
C ALA A 64 6.17 -8.96 8.61
N ALA A 65 6.64 -9.19 9.83
CA ALA A 65 7.48 -10.35 10.15
C ALA A 65 6.76 -11.69 9.91
N GLU A 66 5.53 -11.80 10.39
CA GLU A 66 4.68 -12.97 10.19
C GLU A 66 4.38 -13.20 8.71
N PHE A 67 4.04 -12.14 7.98
CA PHE A 67 3.72 -12.20 6.56
C PHE A 67 4.92 -12.66 5.75
N LEU A 68 6.13 -12.18 6.07
CA LEU A 68 7.37 -12.65 5.47
C LEU A 68 7.59 -14.13 5.78
N ASN A 69 7.54 -14.54 7.05
CA ASN A 69 7.79 -15.93 7.46
C ASN A 69 6.79 -16.91 6.85
N LYS A 70 5.49 -16.56 6.80
CA LYS A 70 4.44 -17.34 6.14
C LYS A 70 4.81 -17.66 4.70
N HIS A 71 5.37 -16.69 3.97
CA HIS A 71 5.77 -16.87 2.59
C HIS A 71 7.10 -17.62 2.45
N LEU A 72 8.09 -17.33 3.29
CA LEU A 72 9.36 -18.08 3.28
C LEU A 72 9.13 -19.57 3.52
N GLU A 73 8.21 -19.94 4.41
CA GLU A 73 7.85 -21.33 4.65
C GLU A 73 7.23 -21.98 3.41
N LYS A 74 6.30 -21.29 2.74
CA LYS A 74 5.67 -21.82 1.51
C LYS A 74 6.62 -21.90 0.33
N ILE A 75 7.53 -20.94 0.18
CA ILE A 75 8.48 -20.85 -0.94
C ILE A 75 9.61 -21.86 -0.76
N ALA A 76 10.22 -21.88 0.43
CA ALA A 76 11.50 -22.53 0.66
C ALA A 76 11.49 -23.56 1.80
N SER A 77 10.36 -23.78 2.47
CA SER A 77 10.25 -24.65 3.65
C SER A 77 11.24 -24.26 4.74
N CYS A 78 11.33 -22.95 4.97
CA CYS A 78 12.21 -22.34 5.96
C CYS A 78 11.49 -21.15 6.61
N THR A 79 11.42 -21.14 7.93
CA THR A 79 11.09 -19.96 8.74
C THR A 79 12.36 -19.34 9.32
N LEU A 80 12.29 -18.06 9.66
CA LEU A 80 13.34 -17.33 10.36
C LEU A 80 12.88 -17.05 11.79
N PRO A 81 13.74 -17.20 12.82
CA PRO A 81 13.41 -16.75 14.16
C PRO A 81 13.08 -15.26 14.18
N ILE A 82 12.00 -14.87 14.86
CA ILE A 82 11.64 -13.47 15.10
C ILE A 82 12.17 -13.09 16.49
N VAL A 83 12.94 -12.01 16.57
CA VAL A 83 13.56 -11.51 17.81
C VAL A 83 13.26 -10.02 17.97
N ALA A 84 12.67 -9.64 19.10
CA ALA A 84 12.43 -8.24 19.45
C ALA A 84 13.63 -7.69 20.24
N THR A 85 14.39 -6.75 19.66
CA THR A 85 15.53 -6.11 20.33
C THR A 85 15.96 -4.82 19.65
N ASP A 86 16.31 -3.80 20.45
CA ASP A 86 16.89 -2.55 19.92
C ASP A 86 18.42 -2.64 19.74
N LYS A 87 19.04 -3.76 20.17
CA LYS A 87 20.48 -4.00 20.08
C LYS A 87 20.78 -5.26 19.26
N PRO A 88 20.43 -5.28 17.96
CA PRO A 88 20.65 -6.45 17.13
C PRO A 88 22.13 -6.80 17.00
N GLN A 89 22.46 -8.05 17.31
CA GLN A 89 23.79 -8.62 17.16
C GLN A 89 23.85 -9.57 15.95
N GLY A 90 25.05 -9.76 15.39
CA GLY A 90 25.28 -10.67 14.27
C GLY A 90 25.17 -10.01 12.89
N LYS A 91 25.50 -10.78 11.85
CA LYS A 91 25.61 -10.27 10.46
C LYS A 91 24.35 -10.53 9.62
N ASN A 92 23.71 -11.68 9.79
CA ASN A 92 22.63 -12.17 8.94
C ASN A 92 21.28 -11.80 9.53
N LEU A 93 20.80 -10.59 9.22
CA LEU A 93 19.58 -10.04 9.83
C LEU A 93 18.63 -9.51 8.76
N VAL A 94 17.34 -9.74 8.97
CA VAL A 94 16.27 -8.99 8.31
C VAL A 94 15.71 -8.03 9.35
N ILE A 95 15.98 -6.74 9.22
CA ILE A 95 15.55 -5.72 10.18
C ILE A 95 14.27 -5.10 9.64
N ILE A 96 13.15 -5.29 10.34
CA ILE A 96 11.87 -4.69 10.02
C ILE A 96 11.54 -3.69 11.11
N LYS A 97 11.39 -2.41 10.75
CA LYS A 97 11.03 -1.37 11.73
C LYS A 97 10.42 -0.13 11.10
N LYS A 98 9.66 0.62 11.88
CA LYS A 98 9.26 1.98 11.54
C LYS A 98 10.48 2.91 11.57
N SER A 99 10.50 3.91 10.70
CA SER A 99 11.58 4.89 10.59
C SER A 99 11.00 6.30 10.56
N ALA A 100 11.49 7.19 11.44
CA ALA A 100 11.11 8.60 11.45
C ALA A 100 11.53 9.36 10.17
N GLU A 101 12.41 8.79 9.36
CA GLU A 101 12.78 9.31 8.04
C GLU A 101 11.65 9.16 7.01
N LEU A 102 10.72 8.22 7.24
CA LEU A 102 9.59 7.93 6.37
C LEU A 102 8.34 8.61 6.97
N LYS A 103 7.94 9.72 6.35
CA LYS A 103 6.95 10.63 6.95
C LYS A 103 5.53 10.16 6.73
N GLU A 104 5.24 9.58 5.57
CA GLU A 104 3.87 9.23 5.19
C GLU A 104 3.54 7.81 5.65
N ALA A 105 2.29 7.57 6.01
CA ALA A 105 1.85 6.35 6.69
C ALA A 105 2.30 5.06 5.97
N ASP A 106 2.18 5.05 4.65
CA ASP A 106 2.42 3.87 3.82
C ASP A 106 3.81 3.87 3.14
N ASP A 107 4.65 4.85 3.46
CA ASP A 107 6.02 4.90 2.93
C ASP A 107 6.80 3.66 3.34
N PHE A 108 7.64 3.16 2.43
CA PHE A 108 8.56 2.10 2.77
C PHE A 108 9.88 2.19 2.02
N ARG A 109 10.90 1.59 2.63
CA ARG A 109 12.23 1.47 2.03
C ARG A 109 12.78 0.07 2.24
N LEU A 110 13.18 -0.56 1.15
CA LEU A 110 13.88 -1.83 1.14
C LEU A 110 15.33 -1.57 0.78
N TYR A 111 16.28 -2.03 1.59
CA TYR A 111 17.67 -1.97 1.16
C TYR A 111 18.54 -3.04 1.81
N THR A 112 19.61 -3.42 1.12
CA THR A 112 20.64 -4.32 1.64
C THR A 112 21.88 -3.54 2.04
N ARG A 113 22.50 -3.91 3.15
CA ARG A 113 23.81 -3.38 3.55
C ARG A 113 24.65 -4.49 4.19
N GLY A 114 25.73 -4.90 3.52
CA GLY A 114 26.49 -6.08 3.92
C GLY A 114 25.63 -7.34 3.82
N HIS A 115 25.50 -8.10 4.91
CA HIS A 115 24.65 -9.29 4.98
C HIS A 115 23.27 -9.03 5.60
N ARG A 116 22.83 -7.77 5.63
CA ARG A 116 21.56 -7.38 6.26
C ARG A 116 20.58 -6.88 5.22
N LEU A 117 19.34 -7.31 5.35
CA LEU A 117 18.18 -6.73 4.67
C LEU A 117 17.48 -5.79 5.65
N TYR A 118 17.11 -4.62 5.18
CA TYR A 118 16.34 -3.63 5.92
C TYR A 118 15.01 -3.41 5.21
N ILE A 119 13.93 -3.48 5.98
CA ILE A 119 12.56 -3.19 5.58
C ILE A 119 12.08 -2.09 6.52
N LEU A 120 12.14 -0.84 6.06
CA LEU A 120 11.69 0.30 6.84
C LEU A 120 10.28 0.70 6.40
N GLY A 121 9.43 1.06 7.36
CA GLY A 121 8.10 1.60 7.11
C GLY A 121 7.88 2.97 7.74
N GLY A 122 6.93 3.73 7.19
CA GLY A 122 6.34 4.90 7.84
C GLY A 122 5.45 4.53 9.04
N PRO A 123 4.70 5.48 9.60
CA PRO A 123 3.90 5.26 10.81
C PRO A 123 2.71 4.30 10.63
N GLY A 124 2.28 4.04 9.41
CA GLY A 124 1.20 3.10 9.06
C GLY A 124 1.71 1.75 8.56
N LYS A 125 1.18 1.28 7.42
CA LYS A 125 1.40 -0.08 6.90
C LYS A 125 2.67 -0.26 6.08
N GLY A 126 3.55 0.73 6.03
CA GLY A 126 4.79 0.71 5.24
C GLY A 126 5.64 -0.56 5.42
N CYS A 127 5.81 -1.06 6.65
CA CYS A 127 6.56 -2.30 6.90
C CYS A 127 5.95 -3.51 6.18
N VAL A 128 4.62 -3.63 6.22
CA VAL A 128 3.88 -4.72 5.58
C VAL A 128 3.98 -4.62 4.06
N TYR A 129 3.83 -3.41 3.52
CA TYR A 129 3.93 -3.16 2.08
C TYR A 129 5.35 -3.36 1.54
N GLY A 130 6.37 -3.05 2.33
CA GLY A 130 7.75 -3.39 2.01
C GLY A 130 7.96 -4.90 1.91
N VAL A 131 7.36 -5.68 2.82
CA VAL A 131 7.37 -7.15 2.71
C VAL A 131 6.62 -7.61 1.45
N ALA A 132 5.42 -7.07 1.18
CA ALA A 132 4.66 -7.39 -0.02
C ALA A 132 5.49 -7.14 -1.31
N GLU A 133 6.14 -5.98 -1.42
CA GLU A 133 7.03 -5.64 -2.54
C GLU A 133 8.20 -6.62 -2.65
N LEU A 134 8.81 -7.01 -1.52
CA LEU A 134 9.89 -8.00 -1.52
C LEU A 134 9.42 -9.35 -2.10
N LEU A 135 8.27 -9.83 -1.60
CA LEU A 135 7.66 -11.09 -2.02
C LEU A 135 7.29 -11.07 -3.50
N GLU A 136 6.67 -9.98 -3.97
CA GLU A 136 6.23 -9.83 -5.34
C GLU A 136 7.42 -9.72 -6.30
N ARG A 137 8.29 -8.74 -6.06
CA ARG A 137 9.31 -8.33 -7.04
C ARG A 137 10.51 -9.27 -7.06
N TYR A 138 10.89 -9.83 -5.92
CA TYR A 138 12.13 -10.60 -5.80
C TYR A 138 11.90 -12.10 -5.59
N PHE A 139 10.77 -12.50 -5.00
CA PHE A 139 10.44 -13.92 -4.82
C PHE A 139 9.30 -14.42 -5.73
N GLY A 140 8.73 -13.55 -6.56
CA GLY A 140 7.80 -13.93 -7.61
C GLY A 140 6.40 -14.33 -7.12
N VAL A 141 6.02 -13.96 -5.90
CA VAL A 141 4.68 -14.21 -5.36
C VAL A 141 3.64 -13.37 -6.13
N ARG A 142 2.47 -13.94 -6.43
CA ARG A 142 1.33 -13.22 -7.04
C ARG A 142 0.04 -13.59 -6.34
N TYR A 143 -0.70 -12.59 -5.88
CA TYR A 143 -2.07 -12.73 -5.39
C TYR A 143 -3.05 -12.32 -6.49
N TYR A 144 -3.79 -13.27 -7.06
CA TYR A 144 -4.86 -12.98 -8.03
C TYR A 144 -6.25 -12.97 -7.38
N SER A 145 -6.43 -13.79 -6.35
CA SER A 145 -7.55 -13.76 -5.42
C SER A 145 -7.10 -14.30 -4.05
N PRO A 146 -7.91 -14.21 -2.99
CA PRO A 146 -7.60 -14.84 -1.71
C PRO A 146 -7.32 -16.35 -1.82
N ASP A 147 -8.06 -17.03 -2.71
CA ASP A 147 -7.98 -18.49 -2.90
C ASP A 147 -7.01 -18.91 -4.01
N PHE A 148 -6.54 -17.97 -4.84
CA PHE A 148 -5.61 -18.24 -5.93
C PHE A 148 -4.35 -17.36 -5.82
N VAL A 149 -3.34 -17.93 -5.17
CA VAL A 149 -2.03 -17.31 -4.94
C VAL A 149 -0.96 -18.16 -5.60
N VAL A 150 -0.19 -17.58 -6.52
CA VAL A 150 0.98 -18.23 -7.10
C VAL A 150 2.18 -17.96 -6.22
N ILE A 151 2.76 -19.04 -5.68
CA ILE A 151 3.94 -19.00 -4.82
C ILE A 151 5.01 -19.89 -5.43
N PRO A 152 6.09 -19.33 -5.98
CA PRO A 152 7.20 -20.11 -6.51
C PRO A 152 7.83 -21.00 -5.44
N ARG A 153 8.32 -22.18 -5.84
CA ARG A 153 9.10 -23.07 -4.98
C ARG A 153 10.59 -22.89 -5.27
N ALA A 154 11.39 -22.66 -4.23
CA ALA A 154 12.84 -22.54 -4.36
C ALA A 154 13.54 -22.94 -3.06
N THR A 155 14.62 -23.70 -3.14
CA THR A 155 15.41 -24.06 -1.95
C THR A 155 16.46 -23.00 -1.58
N THR A 156 16.68 -22.01 -2.44
CA THR A 156 17.66 -20.94 -2.22
C THR A 156 17.08 -19.60 -2.66
N LEU A 157 17.06 -18.63 -1.76
CA LEU A 157 16.55 -17.29 -1.99
C LEU A 157 17.71 -16.30 -1.89
N LYS A 158 18.01 -15.64 -2.99
CA LYS A 158 19.06 -14.62 -3.10
C LYS A 158 18.43 -13.30 -3.48
N LEU A 159 18.85 -12.25 -2.80
CA LEU A 159 18.52 -10.87 -3.13
C LEU A 159 19.77 -10.19 -3.68
N PRO A 160 19.64 -9.40 -4.75
CA PRO A 160 20.72 -8.55 -5.21
C PRO A 160 21.00 -7.44 -4.18
N ALA A 161 22.05 -6.66 -4.42
CA ALA A 161 22.14 -5.37 -3.77
C ALA A 161 20.93 -4.54 -4.19
N LEU A 162 20.13 -4.07 -3.23
CA LEU A 162 18.94 -3.27 -3.51
C LEU A 162 18.86 -2.06 -2.57
N ASN A 163 18.27 -0.98 -3.08
CA ASN A 163 17.90 0.23 -2.36
C ASN A 163 16.68 0.85 -3.06
N LEU A 164 15.51 0.40 -2.66
CA LEU A 164 14.21 0.79 -3.18
C LEU A 164 13.50 1.65 -2.13
N TYR A 165 12.99 2.79 -2.56
CA TYR A 165 12.07 3.62 -1.79
C TYR A 165 10.75 3.70 -2.54
N SER A 166 9.63 3.62 -1.82
CA SER A 166 8.30 3.77 -2.37
C SER A 166 7.48 4.68 -1.48
N HIS A 167 6.73 5.57 -2.11
CA HIS A 167 5.79 6.50 -1.51
C HIS A 167 4.46 6.38 -2.25
N SER A 168 3.34 6.48 -1.52
CA SER A 168 2.00 6.51 -2.12
C SER A 168 1.36 7.87 -1.90
N LEU A 169 0.97 8.53 -2.99
CA LEU A 169 0.19 9.77 -2.94
C LEU A 169 -1.26 9.53 -2.45
N ASN A 170 -1.77 8.31 -2.63
CA ASN A 170 -3.11 7.93 -2.22
C ASN A 170 -3.08 7.41 -0.79
N THR A 171 -3.72 8.12 0.14
CA THR A 171 -3.85 7.71 1.55
C THR A 171 -4.95 6.67 1.81
N TYR A 172 -5.82 6.46 0.82
CA TYR A 172 -6.88 5.47 0.86
C TYR A 172 -7.01 4.80 -0.52
N ARG A 173 -7.03 3.47 -0.54
CA ARG A 173 -7.11 2.66 -1.76
C ARG A 173 -8.08 1.53 -1.53
N ASN A 174 -9.28 1.61 -2.09
CA ASN A 174 -10.30 0.58 -1.91
C ASN A 174 -10.71 -0.02 -3.24
N VAL A 175 -10.84 -1.34 -3.25
CA VAL A 175 -11.61 -2.07 -4.24
C VAL A 175 -12.75 -2.73 -3.47
N HIS A 176 -13.97 -2.20 -3.62
CA HIS A 176 -15.12 -2.70 -2.89
C HIS A 176 -15.46 -4.12 -3.38
N GLY A 177 -15.48 -5.08 -2.46
CA GLY A 177 -15.74 -6.48 -2.79
C GLY A 177 -15.21 -7.43 -1.72
N GLN A 178 -15.49 -8.72 -1.92
CA GLN A 178 -15.18 -9.78 -0.95
C GLN A 178 -13.68 -10.03 -0.81
N PHE A 179 -12.88 -9.83 -1.86
CA PHE A 179 -11.44 -10.12 -1.81
C PHE A 179 -10.69 -9.22 -0.82
N SER A 180 -11.09 -7.96 -0.70
CA SER A 180 -10.49 -7.01 0.24
C SER A 180 -10.77 -7.35 1.72
N GLN A 181 -11.65 -8.33 1.99
CA GLN A 181 -11.87 -8.86 3.34
C GLN A 181 -10.77 -9.83 3.77
N ASP A 182 -10.07 -10.47 2.83
CA ASP A 182 -8.91 -11.29 3.16
C ASP A 182 -7.71 -10.38 3.52
N PRO A 183 -7.12 -10.52 4.72
CA PRO A 183 -6.09 -9.63 5.18
C PRO A 183 -4.78 -9.75 4.39
N ASP A 184 -4.44 -10.93 3.88
CA ASP A 184 -3.22 -11.13 3.09
C ASP A 184 -3.36 -10.50 1.71
N TYR A 185 -4.48 -10.73 1.03
CA TYR A 185 -4.79 -10.13 -0.26
C TYR A 185 -4.80 -8.60 -0.14
N ARG A 186 -5.47 -8.08 0.90
CA ARG A 186 -5.52 -6.66 1.19
C ARG A 186 -4.13 -6.07 1.43
N ASP A 187 -3.31 -6.71 2.27
CA ASP A 187 -1.96 -6.24 2.56
C ASP A 187 -1.05 -6.30 1.33
N PHE A 188 -1.15 -7.36 0.53
CA PHE A 188 -0.36 -7.54 -0.69
C PHE A 188 -0.65 -6.44 -1.72
N HIS A 189 -1.94 -6.16 -1.95
CA HIS A 189 -2.41 -5.13 -2.89
C HIS A 189 -2.49 -3.73 -2.29
N ARG A 190 -2.06 -3.57 -1.02
CA ARG A 190 -2.04 -2.29 -0.30
C ARG A 190 -3.43 -1.64 -0.20
N LEU A 191 -4.47 -2.45 -0.04
CA LEU A 191 -5.86 -2.00 -0.03
C LEU A 191 -6.34 -1.65 1.39
N ASN A 192 -7.41 -0.87 1.41
CA ASN A 192 -8.24 -0.54 2.56
C ASN A 192 -9.61 -1.20 2.42
N VAL A 193 -10.32 -1.31 3.54
CA VAL A 193 -11.76 -1.61 3.53
C VAL A 193 -12.57 -0.32 3.69
N ILE A 194 -13.86 -0.40 3.39
CA ILE A 194 -14.80 0.72 3.54
C ILE A 194 -14.76 1.30 4.96
N ASP A 195 -14.74 0.42 5.96
CA ASP A 195 -14.77 0.78 7.37
C ASP A 195 -13.49 1.50 7.84
N ASP A 196 -12.39 1.46 7.07
CA ASP A 196 -11.19 2.25 7.38
C ASP A 196 -11.45 3.76 7.19
N MET A 197 -12.39 4.14 6.32
CA MET A 197 -12.70 5.55 5.99
C MET A 197 -14.08 5.97 6.48
N PHE A 198 -15.12 5.20 6.14
CA PHE A 198 -16.50 5.54 6.48
C PHE A 198 -16.87 5.13 7.91
N ALA A 199 -17.81 5.85 8.51
CA ALA A 199 -18.49 5.37 9.70
C ALA A 199 -19.19 4.03 9.42
N ARG A 200 -19.26 3.17 10.44
CA ARG A 200 -19.76 1.80 10.30
C ARG A 200 -21.21 1.82 9.81
N GLY A 201 -21.43 1.21 8.65
CA GLY A 201 -22.72 1.17 7.96
C GLY A 201 -23.22 2.53 7.44
N TYR A 202 -22.30 3.45 7.14
CA TYR A 202 -22.58 4.75 6.52
C TYR A 202 -21.83 4.95 5.20
N TYR A 203 -21.57 3.84 4.49
CA TYR A 203 -21.07 3.85 3.13
C TYR A 203 -22.23 3.59 2.18
N VAL A 204 -22.60 4.65 1.44
CA VAL A 204 -23.70 4.71 0.45
C VAL A 204 -25.07 4.21 0.95
N HIS A 205 -26.13 4.51 0.22
CA HIS A 205 -27.49 3.98 0.45
C HIS A 205 -28.00 4.13 1.89
N THR A 206 -27.78 5.30 2.48
CA THR A 206 -28.03 5.54 3.92
C THR A 206 -29.40 6.11 4.22
N PHE A 207 -30.20 6.51 3.23
CA PHE A 207 -31.54 7.05 3.44
C PHE A 207 -32.44 6.12 4.25
N GLN A 208 -32.53 4.84 3.87
CA GLN A 208 -33.32 3.86 4.62
C GLN A 208 -32.84 3.66 6.06
N LYS A 209 -31.56 3.86 6.33
CA LYS A 209 -31.01 3.77 7.70
C LYS A 209 -31.34 5.01 8.52
N LEU A 210 -31.33 6.17 7.89
CA LEU A 210 -31.56 7.47 8.53
C LEU A 210 -33.05 7.71 8.79
N VAL A 211 -33.91 7.33 7.85
CA VAL A 211 -35.38 7.47 7.95
C VAL A 211 -36.02 6.17 7.41
N PRO A 212 -36.18 5.14 8.27
CA PRO A 212 -36.71 3.85 7.84
C PRO A 212 -38.19 3.91 7.45
N TRP A 213 -38.55 3.42 6.26
CA TRP A 213 -39.95 3.46 5.81
C TRP A 213 -40.90 2.68 6.72
N GLN A 214 -40.43 1.63 7.39
CA GLN A 214 -41.22 0.82 8.33
C GLN A 214 -41.70 1.62 9.53
N GLU A 215 -40.94 2.65 9.92
CA GLU A 215 -41.27 3.53 11.05
C GLU A 215 -42.16 4.68 10.60
N TYR A 216 -41.86 5.30 9.46
CA TYR A 216 -42.47 6.58 9.11
C TYR A 216 -43.55 6.51 8.02
N PHE A 217 -43.54 5.54 7.10
CA PHE A 217 -44.38 5.64 5.89
C PHE A 217 -45.88 5.57 6.16
N LYS A 218 -46.31 4.80 7.16
CA LYS A 218 -47.73 4.63 7.50
C LYS A 218 -48.36 5.95 7.95
N ASP A 219 -47.67 6.69 8.81
CA ASP A 219 -48.18 7.89 9.45
C ASP A 219 -47.73 9.17 8.72
N HIS A 220 -46.60 9.10 7.99
CA HIS A 220 -45.97 10.19 7.26
C HIS A 220 -45.57 9.80 5.83
N PRO A 221 -46.53 9.42 4.95
CA PRO A 221 -46.21 9.06 3.56
C PRO A 221 -45.58 10.23 2.78
N GLU A 222 -45.81 11.49 3.19
CA GLU A 222 -45.21 12.69 2.60
C GLU A 222 -43.69 12.80 2.79
N TYR A 223 -43.09 12.01 3.68
CA TYR A 223 -41.63 11.92 3.85
C TYR A 223 -40.97 11.16 2.70
N PHE A 224 -41.74 10.40 1.95
CA PHE A 224 -41.24 9.50 0.92
C PHE A 224 -41.54 10.01 -0.49
N ALA A 225 -40.87 9.45 -1.47
CA ALA A 225 -40.90 9.90 -2.85
C ALA A 225 -42.33 9.92 -3.42
N TRP A 226 -42.64 10.96 -4.17
CA TRP A 226 -43.82 11.01 -5.03
C TRP A 226 -43.46 10.45 -6.40
N LEU A 227 -44.14 9.41 -6.84
CA LEU A 227 -43.89 8.76 -8.13
C LEU A 227 -45.22 8.26 -8.71
N ASN A 228 -45.49 8.57 -9.98
CA ASN A 228 -46.69 8.10 -10.70
C ASN A 228 -48.01 8.34 -9.94
N GLY A 229 -48.18 9.53 -9.37
CA GLY A 229 -49.42 9.93 -8.70
C GLY A 229 -49.61 9.39 -7.28
N LYS A 230 -48.60 8.75 -6.67
CA LYS A 230 -48.66 8.23 -5.29
C LYS A 230 -47.34 8.38 -4.54
N ARG A 231 -47.41 8.29 -3.21
CA ARG A 231 -46.22 8.15 -2.35
C ARG A 231 -45.73 6.71 -2.36
N VAL A 232 -44.42 6.50 -2.48
CA VAL A 232 -43.78 5.17 -2.54
C VAL A 232 -42.60 5.13 -1.58
N ILE A 233 -42.32 3.95 -1.02
CA ILE A 233 -41.27 3.74 0.00
C ILE A 233 -39.84 3.73 -0.55
N ASP A 234 -39.68 3.67 -1.86
CA ASP A 234 -38.40 3.41 -2.53
C ASP A 234 -37.31 4.44 -2.18
N GLN A 235 -37.70 5.71 -2.03
CA GLN A 235 -36.82 6.82 -1.69
C GLN A 235 -37.49 7.79 -0.72
N LEU A 236 -36.67 8.61 -0.06
CA LEU A 236 -37.14 9.79 0.66
C LEU A 236 -37.49 10.92 -0.31
N CYS A 237 -38.22 11.91 0.17
CA CYS A 237 -38.45 13.18 -0.50
C CYS A 237 -37.46 14.23 0.03
N PRO A 238 -36.35 14.54 -0.66
CA PRO A 238 -35.31 15.42 -0.13
C PRO A 238 -35.76 16.87 0.06
N SER A 239 -36.78 17.31 -0.69
CA SER A 239 -37.35 18.65 -0.57
C SER A 239 -38.33 18.80 0.60
N ASN A 240 -38.59 17.74 1.38
CA ASN A 240 -39.44 17.82 2.56
C ASN A 240 -38.58 18.27 3.77
N PRO A 241 -38.88 19.43 4.40
CA PRO A 241 -38.08 19.95 5.49
C PRO A 241 -38.07 19.05 6.73
N GLU A 242 -39.13 18.27 6.98
CA GLU A 242 -39.15 17.34 8.13
C GLU A 242 -38.21 16.15 7.91
N VAL A 243 -38.09 15.67 6.66
CA VAL A 243 -37.10 14.62 6.30
C VAL A 243 -35.68 15.12 6.55
N GLN A 244 -35.37 16.36 6.15
CA GLN A 244 -34.07 16.96 6.41
C GLN A 244 -33.77 17.04 7.91
N LYS A 245 -34.74 17.46 8.72
CA LYS A 245 -34.59 17.51 10.19
C LYS A 245 -34.34 16.12 10.78
N LEU A 246 -35.09 15.11 10.36
CA LEU A 246 -34.93 13.73 10.83
C LEU A 246 -33.54 13.18 10.48
N ILE A 247 -33.09 13.40 9.24
CA ILE A 247 -31.75 13.00 8.80
C ILE A 247 -30.67 13.65 9.68
N ILE A 248 -30.75 14.96 9.92
CA ILE A 248 -29.78 15.69 10.76
C ILE A 248 -29.78 15.12 12.17
N GLN A 249 -30.95 14.98 12.81
CA GLN A 249 -31.07 14.46 14.17
C GLN A 249 -30.49 13.05 14.29
N LYS A 250 -30.81 12.16 13.34
CA LYS A 250 -30.32 10.78 13.36
C LYS A 250 -28.81 10.72 13.13
N LEU A 251 -28.30 11.52 12.18
CA LEU A 251 -26.87 11.59 11.90
C LEU A 251 -26.08 12.12 13.11
N GLU A 252 -26.59 13.14 13.82
CA GLU A 252 -25.96 13.65 15.04
C GLU A 252 -25.85 12.60 16.14
N GLN A 253 -26.89 11.77 16.31
CA GLN A 253 -26.86 10.66 17.27
C GLN A 253 -25.77 9.65 16.90
N GLU A 254 -25.63 9.34 15.62
CA GLU A 254 -24.69 8.34 15.12
C GLU A 254 -23.25 8.86 15.17
N MET A 255 -23.04 10.15 14.88
CA MET A 255 -21.74 10.82 15.06
C MET A 255 -21.29 10.80 16.52
N LYS A 256 -22.22 10.98 17.47
CA LYS A 256 -21.91 10.83 18.91
C LYS A 256 -21.55 9.38 19.28
N ALA A 257 -22.17 8.40 18.63
CA ALA A 257 -21.91 6.98 18.86
C ALA A 257 -20.60 6.48 18.20
N GLN A 258 -20.08 7.18 17.19
CA GLN A 258 -18.83 6.84 16.49
C GLN A 258 -17.88 8.05 16.44
N PRO A 259 -17.37 8.54 17.60
CA PRO A 259 -16.64 9.80 17.69
C PRO A 259 -15.29 9.79 16.96
N ASP A 260 -14.76 8.61 16.61
CA ASP A 260 -13.53 8.44 15.85
C ASP A 260 -13.72 8.61 14.34
N LYS A 261 -14.97 8.57 13.84
CA LYS A 261 -15.27 8.55 12.41
C LYS A 261 -15.54 9.95 11.85
N LYS A 262 -14.93 10.23 10.69
CA LYS A 262 -14.96 11.56 10.05
C LYS A 262 -15.72 11.61 8.73
N VAL A 263 -16.00 10.47 8.11
CA VAL A 263 -16.65 10.39 6.80
C VAL A 263 -17.99 9.67 6.93
N TRP A 264 -19.03 10.34 6.45
CA TRP A 264 -20.42 9.89 6.56
C TRP A 264 -21.11 10.10 5.22
N SER A 265 -21.67 9.03 4.63
CA SER A 265 -22.51 9.17 3.44
C SER A 265 -23.95 9.48 3.84
N VAL A 266 -24.55 10.47 3.20
CA VAL A 266 -25.99 10.74 3.24
C VAL A 266 -26.48 10.64 1.80
N SER A 267 -27.04 9.50 1.42
CA SER A 267 -27.29 9.18 0.00
C SER A 267 -28.51 8.30 -0.22
N GLN A 268 -29.06 8.43 -1.44
CA GLN A 268 -30.24 7.73 -1.93
C GLN A 268 -30.07 6.20 -1.85
N ASN A 269 -31.18 5.49 -1.64
CA ASN A 269 -31.20 4.03 -1.66
C ASN A 269 -30.83 3.50 -3.06
N ASP A 270 -30.34 2.27 -3.13
CA ASP A 270 -29.87 1.66 -4.40
C ASP A 270 -31.03 1.19 -5.29
N ASN A 271 -31.72 2.13 -5.95
CA ASN A 271 -32.77 1.84 -6.92
C ASN A 271 -32.93 2.98 -7.94
N PHE A 272 -33.75 2.74 -8.96
CA PHE A 272 -34.01 3.70 -10.04
C PHE A 272 -35.04 4.79 -9.70
N SER A 273 -35.70 4.67 -8.56
CA SER A 273 -36.74 5.61 -8.14
C SER A 273 -36.09 6.87 -7.59
N TYR A 274 -36.74 8.02 -7.77
CA TYR A 274 -36.43 9.29 -7.13
C TYR A 274 -37.73 10.09 -6.97
N CYS A 275 -37.72 11.10 -6.10
CA CYS A 275 -38.92 11.89 -5.84
C CYS A 275 -39.23 12.82 -7.03
N GLN A 276 -40.43 12.69 -7.59
CA GLN A 276 -40.95 13.51 -8.69
C GLN A 276 -42.03 14.49 -8.20
N CYS A 277 -41.99 14.92 -6.93
CA CYS A 277 -42.88 15.99 -6.48
C CYS A 277 -42.46 17.33 -7.12
N GLU A 278 -43.38 18.29 -7.19
CA GLU A 278 -43.15 19.60 -7.84
C GLU A 278 -41.85 20.29 -7.38
N LYS A 279 -41.55 20.23 -6.06
CA LYS A 279 -40.35 20.85 -5.51
C LYS A 279 -39.07 20.13 -5.97
N CYS A 280 -39.06 18.80 -5.94
CA CYS A 280 -37.92 18.02 -6.41
C CYS A 280 -37.72 18.18 -7.92
N GLN A 281 -38.79 18.22 -8.71
CA GLN A 281 -38.71 18.43 -10.16
C GLN A 281 -38.06 19.77 -10.51
N LYS A 282 -38.46 20.85 -9.85
CA LYS A 282 -37.82 22.17 -10.05
C LYS A 282 -36.31 22.14 -9.77
N ILE A 283 -35.88 21.47 -8.70
CA ILE A 283 -34.46 21.31 -8.38
C ILE A 283 -33.75 20.49 -9.46
N MET A 284 -34.34 19.37 -9.90
CA MET A 284 -33.73 18.53 -10.94
C MET A 284 -33.65 19.23 -12.31
N GLU A 285 -34.62 20.09 -12.64
CA GLU A 285 -34.59 20.93 -13.85
C GLU A 285 -33.47 21.97 -13.79
N GLU A 286 -33.26 22.59 -12.62
CA GLU A 286 -32.18 23.55 -12.37
C GLU A 286 -30.79 22.89 -12.44
N GLU A 287 -30.64 21.72 -11.80
CA GLU A 287 -29.36 20.98 -11.71
C GLU A 287 -29.08 20.10 -12.95
N GLY A 288 -30.07 19.87 -13.81
CA GLY A 288 -29.97 19.06 -15.03
C GLY A 288 -29.85 17.54 -14.78
N SER A 289 -30.10 17.07 -13.56
CA SER A 289 -29.92 15.67 -13.14
C SER A 289 -30.85 15.29 -11.97
N PRO A 290 -31.41 14.06 -11.96
CA PRO A 290 -32.04 13.47 -10.77
C PRO A 290 -31.05 12.84 -9.77
N ALA A 291 -29.78 12.73 -10.17
CA ALA A 291 -28.66 12.24 -9.37
C ALA A 291 -27.84 13.39 -8.78
#